data_AF-A0A8C0IR14-F1
#
_entry.id   AF-A0A8C0IR14-F1
#
_cell.length_a   1.000
_cell.length_b   1.000
_cell.length_c   1.000
_cell.angle_alpha   90.00
_cell.angle_beta   90.00
_cell.angle_gamma   90.00
#
_symmetry.space_group_name_H-M   'P 1'
#
loop_
_entity.id
_entity.type
_entity.pdbx_description
1 polymer ?
#
loop_
_entity_poly.entity_id
_entity_poly.type
_entity_poly.pdbx_seq_one_letter_code
_entity_poly.pdbx_strand_id
1 'polypeptide(L)'
;LGSGLRLAAGRANWCLSHPPSDEGAPEQEVPTEQGEEESGEPEPPCPTESESFRMIVPGQEGHTCRYVFVNNCQPFWTAQRLCARCYRGRLASIHNYATNHRLRCTARARTNRGQVWIGGITFRRVRRYRRVCSRWIDHSPWNYSNWARGNPRCARKTCVALCTRGGKWRSVNCRARLPFICAY
;
A
#
# COMPACT_ATOMS: atom_id res chain seq x y z
N LEU A 1 34.98 66.27 22.81
CA LEU A 1 34.76 65.20 23.81
C LEU A 1 34.30 63.96 23.03
N GLY A 2 35.26 63.25 22.41
CA GLY A 2 35.60 61.86 22.77
C GLY A 2 34.84 60.87 21.88
N SER A 3 35.39 60.46 20.72
CA SER A 3 35.97 59.11 20.46
C SER A 3 34.98 57.96 20.74
N GLY A 4 34.63 57.03 19.85
CA GLY A 4 35.24 56.47 18.64
C GLY A 4 34.99 54.95 18.62
N LEU A 5 35.04 54.32 17.44
CA LEU A 5 35.15 52.86 17.15
C LEU A 5 33.90 51.98 17.43
N ARG A 6 33.29 51.30 16.43
CA ARG A 6 33.68 50.20 15.50
C ARG A 6 33.19 48.81 16.00
N LEU A 7 32.40 48.19 15.11
CA LEU A 7 32.23 46.75 14.81
C LEU A 7 32.67 45.69 15.83
N ALA A 8 31.79 44.72 16.11
CA ALA A 8 32.15 43.30 16.02
C ALA A 8 30.91 42.41 15.83
N ALA A 9 31.02 41.49 14.87
CA ALA A 9 30.16 40.32 14.72
C ALA A 9 30.52 39.24 15.76
N GLY A 10 29.60 38.33 16.08
CA GLY A 10 29.90 37.12 16.85
C GLY A 10 28.62 36.40 17.25
N ARG A 11 28.18 35.42 16.45
CA ARG A 11 28.33 33.98 16.70
C ARG A 11 27.59 33.48 17.94
N ALA A 12 26.67 32.57 17.67
CA ALA A 12 26.08 31.65 18.63
C ALA A 12 27.15 30.98 19.50
N ASN A 13 26.85 30.78 20.77
CA ASN A 13 27.43 29.70 21.53
C ASN A 13 26.38 29.05 22.44
N TRP A 14 26.34 27.74 22.33
CA TRP A 14 25.64 26.80 23.19
C TRP A 14 26.28 26.80 24.57
N CYS A 15 25.47 26.72 25.63
CA CYS A 15 25.70 25.85 26.78
C CYS A 15 24.48 25.83 27.71
N LEU A 16 23.86 24.65 27.78
CA LEU A 16 23.53 23.92 29.01
C LEU A 16 23.01 24.72 30.21
N SER A 17 21.72 24.56 30.48
CA SER A 17 21.21 24.46 31.85
C SER A 17 19.94 23.61 31.85
N HIS A 18 20.04 22.42 32.44
CA HIS A 18 18.91 21.53 32.75
C HIS A 18 18.02 22.19 33.81
N PRO A 19 16.68 22.08 33.71
CA PRO A 19 15.80 22.19 34.86
C PRO A 19 15.46 20.80 35.43
N PRO A 20 15.06 20.73 36.70
CA PRO A 20 15.13 19.51 37.50
C PRO A 20 13.95 18.57 37.30
N SER A 21 14.20 17.34 37.73
CA SER A 21 13.30 16.20 37.87
C SER A 21 12.04 16.53 38.68
N ASP A 22 10.88 16.31 38.07
CA ASP A 22 9.63 16.05 38.78
C ASP A 22 9.17 14.62 38.46
N GLU A 23 8.87 13.90 39.53
CA GLU A 23 8.43 12.52 39.53
C GLU A 23 7.05 12.34 38.89
N GLY A 24 6.90 11.22 38.18
CA GLY A 24 5.68 10.41 38.23
C GLY A 24 4.44 10.93 37.50
N ALA A 25 4.43 10.81 36.17
CA ALA A 25 3.19 10.60 35.42
C ALA A 25 3.40 9.38 34.51
N PRO A 26 2.51 8.36 34.56
CA PRO A 26 2.73 7.13 33.81
C PRO A 26 2.74 7.46 32.31
N GLU A 27 3.81 7.05 31.64
CA GLU A 27 3.86 6.99 30.18
C GLU A 27 2.62 6.24 29.72
N GLN A 28 1.71 6.93 29.03
CA GLN A 28 0.67 6.23 28.29
C GLN A 28 1.39 5.49 27.18
N GLU A 29 1.66 4.21 27.43
CA GLU A 29 1.98 3.24 26.40
C GLU A 29 0.97 3.45 25.28
N VAL A 30 1.46 3.95 24.15
CA VAL A 30 0.70 3.94 22.91
C VAL A 30 0.28 2.49 22.74
N PRO A 31 -1.02 2.16 22.70
CA PRO A 31 -1.42 0.80 22.48
C PRO A 31 -0.84 0.42 21.12
N THR A 32 0.16 -0.47 21.16
CA THR A 32 0.57 -1.27 20.02
C THR A 32 -0.75 -1.74 19.42
N GLU A 33 -1.05 -1.36 18.17
CA GLU A 33 -2.16 -1.97 17.45
C GLU A 33 -1.85 -3.46 17.45
N GLN A 34 -2.39 -4.16 18.45
CA GLN A 34 -2.50 -5.60 18.49
C GLN A 34 -3.16 -5.90 17.16
N GLY A 35 -2.37 -6.46 16.25
CA GLY A 35 -2.91 -7.07 15.06
C GLY A 35 -4.06 -7.92 15.55
N GLU A 36 -5.26 -7.68 15.02
CA GLU A 36 -6.35 -8.64 15.18
C GLU A 36 -5.74 -9.98 14.76
N GLU A 37 -5.43 -10.80 15.75
CA GLU A 37 -4.90 -12.14 15.61
C GLU A 37 -6.03 -12.90 14.92
N GLU A 38 -5.91 -13.00 13.60
CA GLU A 38 -6.80 -13.75 12.75
C GLU A 38 -6.68 -15.19 13.24
N SER A 39 -7.64 -15.60 14.05
CA SER A 39 -7.80 -16.91 14.66
C SER A 39 -7.26 -18.02 13.76
N GLY A 40 -6.05 -18.51 14.07
CA GLY A 40 -5.53 -19.86 13.80
C GLY A 40 -5.82 -20.56 12.46
N GLU A 41 -6.14 -19.87 11.36
CA GLU A 41 -6.29 -20.54 10.07
C GLU A 41 -4.88 -20.90 9.56
N PRO A 42 -4.58 -22.19 9.32
CA PRO A 42 -3.26 -22.59 8.84
C PRO A 42 -2.95 -21.85 7.54
N GLU A 43 -1.73 -21.32 7.45
CA GLU A 43 -1.29 -20.56 6.28
C GLU A 43 -1.47 -21.40 5.00
N PRO A 44 -2.19 -20.88 3.98
CA PRO A 44 -2.50 -21.67 2.79
C PRO A 44 -1.22 -22.05 2.03
N PRO A 45 -1.16 -23.22 1.37
CA PRO A 45 0.00 -23.61 0.57
C PRO A 45 0.22 -22.65 -0.60
N CYS A 46 1.44 -22.68 -1.17
CA CYS A 46 1.71 -21.92 -2.39
C CYS A 46 0.85 -22.45 -3.56
N PRO A 47 0.26 -21.56 -4.38
CA PRO A 47 -0.54 -21.98 -5.53
C PRO A 47 0.29 -22.79 -6.52
N THR A 48 -0.34 -23.82 -7.08
CA THR A 48 0.25 -24.68 -8.12
C THR A 48 0.38 -23.95 -9.47
N GLU A 49 1.01 -24.59 -10.44
CA GLU A 49 1.14 -24.04 -11.79
C GLU A 49 -0.19 -23.96 -12.55
N SER A 50 -1.17 -24.83 -12.26
CA SER A 50 -2.52 -24.75 -12.84
C SER A 50 -3.35 -23.61 -12.24
N GLU A 51 -2.99 -23.17 -11.03
CA GLU A 51 -3.66 -22.13 -10.27
C GLU A 51 -3.07 -20.73 -10.49
N SER A 52 -1.91 -20.66 -11.15
CA SER A 52 -1.18 -19.42 -11.36
C SER A 52 -0.76 -19.22 -12.81
N PHE A 53 -0.69 -17.96 -13.24
CA PHE A 53 -0.25 -17.62 -14.59
C PHE A 53 0.75 -16.46 -14.56
N ARG A 54 1.91 -16.66 -15.20
CA ARG A 54 2.97 -15.66 -15.28
C ARG A 54 2.82 -14.81 -16.53
N MET A 55 3.05 -13.51 -16.41
CA MET A 55 3.07 -12.59 -17.55
C MET A 55 4.19 -11.55 -17.39
N ILE A 56 4.73 -11.13 -18.53
CA ILE A 56 5.75 -10.08 -18.61
C ILE A 56 5.13 -8.86 -19.30
N VAL A 57 5.27 -7.70 -18.69
CA VAL A 57 4.84 -6.42 -19.26
C VAL A 57 6.08 -5.56 -19.48
N PRO A 58 6.34 -5.09 -20.71
CA PRO A 58 7.32 -4.05 -20.96
C PRO A 58 6.96 -2.80 -20.16
N GLY A 59 7.90 -2.36 -19.33
CA GLY A 59 7.82 -1.14 -18.56
C GLY A 59 8.32 0.06 -19.38
N GLN A 60 8.56 1.16 -18.68
CA GLN A 60 9.23 2.33 -19.27
C GLN A 60 10.75 2.13 -19.22
N GLU A 61 11.49 2.79 -20.11
CA GLU A 61 12.96 2.86 -20.06
C GLU A 61 13.68 1.50 -20.08
N GLY A 62 13.11 0.50 -20.76
CA GLY A 62 13.73 -0.83 -20.90
C GLY A 62 13.57 -1.74 -19.68
N HIS A 63 12.92 -1.27 -18.61
CA HIS A 63 12.55 -2.14 -17.49
C HIS A 63 11.39 -3.08 -17.88
N THR A 64 11.39 -4.30 -17.35
CA THR A 64 10.28 -5.24 -17.52
C THR A 64 9.64 -5.53 -16.16
N CYS A 65 8.33 -5.39 -16.06
CA CYS A 65 7.57 -5.77 -14.88
C CYS A 65 7.05 -7.21 -15.05
N ARG A 66 7.34 -8.09 -14.09
CA ARG A 66 6.80 -9.45 -14.08
C ARG A 66 5.60 -9.50 -13.14
N TYR A 67 4.57 -10.22 -13.57
CA TYR A 67 3.37 -10.42 -12.78
C TYR A 67 2.99 -11.89 -12.71
N VAL A 68 2.42 -12.30 -11.58
CA VAL A 68 1.76 -13.60 -11.42
C VAL A 68 0.30 -13.36 -11.10
N PHE A 69 -0.60 -13.94 -11.89
CA PHE A 69 -2.02 -13.98 -11.63
C PHE A 69 -2.34 -15.26 -10.85
N VAL A 70 -3.02 -15.15 -9.71
CA VAL A 70 -3.39 -16.29 -8.87
C VAL A 70 -4.90 -16.37 -8.74
N ASN A 71 -5.47 -17.53 -9.07
CA ASN A 71 -6.92 -17.75 -9.06
C ASN A 71 -7.49 -18.10 -7.67
N ASN A 72 -6.66 -18.57 -6.75
CA ASN A 72 -7.06 -18.89 -5.38
C ASN A 72 -7.55 -17.63 -4.66
N CYS A 73 -8.82 -17.64 -4.25
CA CYS A 73 -9.44 -16.50 -3.61
C CYS A 73 -8.97 -16.36 -2.16
N GLN A 74 -8.26 -15.28 -1.87
CA GLN A 74 -7.67 -15.03 -0.56
C GLN A 74 -8.03 -13.64 -0.01
N PRO A 75 -8.07 -13.46 1.32
CA PRO A 75 -8.06 -12.13 1.93
C PRO A 75 -6.86 -11.33 1.46
N PHE A 76 -6.96 -10.00 1.49
CA PHE A 76 -5.93 -9.13 0.95
C PHE A 76 -4.55 -9.36 1.59
N TRP A 77 -4.49 -9.48 2.91
CA TRP A 77 -3.21 -9.65 3.62
C TRP A 77 -2.64 -11.05 3.44
N THR A 78 -3.48 -12.09 3.39
CA THR A 78 -3.07 -13.45 3.02
C THR A 78 -2.54 -13.50 1.59
N ALA A 79 -3.20 -12.84 0.63
CA ALA A 79 -2.73 -12.71 -0.74
C ALA A 79 -1.36 -12.00 -0.81
N GLN A 80 -1.16 -10.94 -0.03
CA GLN A 80 0.13 -10.27 0.08
C GLN A 80 1.22 -11.20 0.65
N ARG A 81 0.92 -11.97 1.70
CA ARG A 81 1.85 -12.96 2.26
C ARG A 81 2.22 -14.04 1.23
N LEU A 82 1.25 -14.52 0.45
CA LEU A 82 1.50 -15.46 -0.64
C LEU A 82 2.37 -14.85 -1.75
N CYS A 83 2.14 -13.59 -2.14
CA CYS A 83 3.02 -12.92 -3.09
C CYS A 83 4.47 -12.86 -2.59
N ALA A 84 4.67 -12.53 -1.32
CA ALA A 84 5.99 -12.46 -0.72
C ALA A 84 6.66 -13.83 -0.62
N ARG A 85 5.95 -14.83 -0.09
CA ARG A 85 6.50 -16.16 0.19
C ARG A 85 6.70 -17.02 -1.05
N CYS A 86 5.73 -17.02 -1.96
CA CYS A 86 5.72 -17.95 -3.10
C CYS A 86 6.34 -17.36 -4.37
N TYR A 87 6.37 -16.03 -4.50
CA TYR A 87 6.82 -15.35 -5.71
C TYR A 87 7.87 -14.26 -5.46
N ARG A 88 8.35 -14.11 -4.21
CA ARG A 88 9.31 -13.07 -3.81
C ARG A 88 8.88 -11.65 -4.20
N GLY A 89 7.57 -11.41 -4.21
CA GLY A 89 6.97 -10.20 -4.72
C GLY A 89 6.00 -9.54 -3.73
N ARG A 90 5.21 -8.61 -4.24
CA ARG A 90 4.10 -7.98 -3.51
C ARG A 90 2.87 -7.94 -4.40
N LEU A 91 1.70 -7.65 -3.84
CA LEU A 91 0.53 -7.35 -4.67
C LEU A 91 0.84 -6.18 -5.60
N ALA A 92 0.39 -6.30 -6.84
CA ALA A 92 0.80 -5.44 -7.94
C ALA A 92 0.40 -3.98 -7.74
N SER A 93 1.37 -3.07 -7.88
CA SER A 93 1.16 -1.64 -8.11
C SER A 93 0.93 -1.37 -9.60
N ILE A 94 0.22 -0.28 -9.90
CA ILE A 94 -0.13 0.12 -11.27
C ILE A 94 0.19 1.60 -11.44
N HIS A 95 1.11 1.89 -12.37
CA HIS A 95 1.67 3.24 -12.56
C HIS A 95 1.27 3.92 -13.87
N ASN A 96 0.52 3.23 -14.74
CA ASN A 96 0.07 3.80 -16.00
C ASN A 96 -1.12 3.01 -16.57
N TYR A 97 -1.75 3.59 -17.59
CA TYR A 97 -2.88 3.00 -18.30
C TYR A 97 -2.52 1.67 -18.99
N ALA A 98 -1.34 1.57 -19.62
CA ALA A 98 -0.95 0.39 -20.39
C ALA A 98 -0.85 -0.86 -19.49
N THR A 99 -0.20 -0.74 -18.33
CA THR A 99 -0.15 -1.79 -17.30
C THR A 99 -1.55 -2.11 -16.80
N ASN A 100 -2.36 -1.11 -16.45
CA ASN A 100 -3.74 -1.34 -16.00
C ASN A 100 -4.56 -2.14 -17.03
N HIS A 101 -4.44 -1.76 -18.30
CA HIS A 101 -5.14 -2.38 -19.41
C HIS A 101 -4.70 -3.84 -19.59
N ARG A 102 -3.39 -4.11 -19.57
CA ARG A 102 -2.84 -5.47 -19.69
C ARG A 102 -3.29 -6.36 -18.54
N LEU A 103 -3.16 -5.90 -17.28
CA LEU A 103 -3.60 -6.65 -16.11
C LEU A 103 -5.11 -6.94 -16.14
N ARG A 104 -5.92 -5.96 -16.55
CA ARG A 104 -7.36 -6.15 -16.77
C ARG A 104 -7.66 -7.23 -17.82
N CYS A 105 -7.00 -7.19 -18.98
CA CYS A 105 -7.20 -8.19 -20.04
C CYS A 105 -6.85 -9.59 -19.53
N THR A 106 -5.70 -9.75 -18.90
CA THR A 106 -5.28 -11.03 -18.32
C THR A 106 -6.27 -11.49 -17.26
N ALA A 107 -6.68 -10.62 -16.34
CA ALA A 107 -7.66 -10.96 -15.32
C ALA A 107 -8.97 -11.45 -15.94
N ARG A 108 -9.52 -10.73 -16.93
CA ARG A 108 -10.75 -11.12 -17.62
C ARG A 108 -10.62 -12.47 -18.34
N ALA A 109 -9.43 -12.80 -18.86
CA ALA A 109 -9.19 -14.05 -19.57
C ALA A 109 -8.92 -15.23 -18.62
N ARG A 110 -8.41 -14.99 -17.40
CA ARG A 110 -7.93 -16.04 -16.49
C ARG A 110 -8.81 -16.31 -15.29
N THR A 111 -9.76 -15.42 -14.99
CA THR A 111 -10.74 -15.63 -13.92
C THR A 111 -12.16 -15.32 -14.37
N ASN A 112 -13.11 -16.05 -13.80
CA ASN A 112 -14.55 -15.74 -13.89
C ASN A 112 -14.99 -14.74 -12.81
N ARG A 113 -14.08 -14.28 -11.95
CA ARG A 113 -14.38 -13.30 -10.90
C ARG A 113 -14.44 -11.89 -11.47
N GLY A 114 -15.37 -11.09 -10.94
CA GLY A 114 -15.56 -9.70 -11.35
C GLY A 114 -14.45 -8.76 -10.87
N GLN A 115 -13.61 -9.20 -9.93
CA GLN A 115 -12.62 -8.37 -9.25
C GLN A 115 -11.38 -9.19 -8.87
N VAL A 116 -10.22 -8.52 -8.86
CA VAL A 116 -8.93 -9.07 -8.44
C VAL A 116 -8.21 -8.10 -7.51
N TRP A 117 -7.48 -8.60 -6.52
CA TRP A 117 -6.66 -7.76 -5.65
C TRP A 117 -5.46 -7.17 -6.40
N ILE A 118 -5.19 -5.90 -6.12
CA ILE A 118 -3.96 -5.18 -6.47
C ILE A 118 -3.43 -4.51 -5.19
N GLY A 119 -2.16 -4.12 -5.14
CA GLY A 119 -1.46 -3.76 -3.89
C GLY A 119 -1.85 -2.42 -3.25
N GLY A 120 -3.03 -1.89 -3.55
CA GLY A 120 -3.49 -0.61 -3.04
C GLY A 120 -4.24 -0.78 -1.72
N ILE A 121 -4.06 0.18 -0.81
CA ILE A 121 -4.91 0.37 0.36
C ILE A 121 -5.37 1.82 0.46
N THR A 122 -6.54 2.04 1.05
CA THR A 122 -7.09 3.35 1.34
C THR A 122 -7.25 3.54 2.83
N PHE A 123 -7.07 4.76 3.32
CA PHE A 123 -7.23 5.11 4.72
C PHE A 123 -7.65 6.57 4.86
N ARG A 124 -8.24 6.91 6.01
CA ARG A 124 -8.64 8.29 6.31
C ARG A 124 -7.51 8.97 7.06
N ARG A 125 -7.08 10.16 6.61
CA ARG A 125 -6.20 11.01 7.43
C ARG A 125 -7.04 11.79 8.44
N VAL A 126 -6.54 11.90 9.67
CA VAL A 126 -7.22 12.56 10.81
C VAL A 126 -7.11 14.10 10.74
N ARG A 127 -6.35 14.65 9.78
CA ARG A 127 -6.19 16.11 9.63
C ARG A 127 -7.49 16.77 9.14
N ARG A 128 -7.56 18.10 9.33
CA ARG A 128 -8.69 19.04 9.13
C ARG A 128 -9.59 18.84 7.90
N TYR A 129 -9.11 18.13 6.88
CA TYR A 129 -9.89 17.70 5.72
C TYR A 129 -10.01 16.17 5.76
N ARG A 130 -11.24 15.64 5.89
CA ARG A 130 -11.59 14.20 5.86
C ARG A 130 -11.30 13.56 4.49
N ARG A 131 -10.07 13.69 3.99
CA ARG A 131 -9.63 13.15 2.71
C ARG A 131 -9.29 11.68 2.85
N VAL A 132 -9.78 10.89 1.90
CA VAL A 132 -9.33 9.52 1.72
C VAL A 132 -7.97 9.56 1.04
N CYS A 133 -6.98 8.94 1.66
CA CYS A 133 -5.67 8.74 1.07
C CYS A 133 -5.58 7.32 0.52
N SER A 134 -4.70 7.15 -0.46
CA SER A 134 -4.40 5.85 -1.06
C SER A 134 -2.89 5.68 -1.17
N ARG A 135 -2.39 4.47 -0.95
CA ARG A 135 -0.98 4.12 -1.12
C ARG A 135 -0.84 2.70 -1.62
N TRP A 136 0.26 2.43 -2.30
CA TRP A 136 0.70 1.08 -2.58
C TRP A 136 1.42 0.48 -1.37
N ILE A 137 1.31 -0.83 -1.19
CA ILE A 137 1.99 -1.56 -0.11
C ILE A 137 3.45 -1.88 -0.43
N ASP A 138 3.86 -1.74 -1.69
CA ASP A 138 5.25 -1.83 -2.13
C ASP A 138 6.01 -0.50 -2.00
N HIS A 139 5.34 0.53 -1.47
CA HIS A 139 5.88 1.88 -1.27
C HIS A 139 6.20 2.65 -2.57
N SER A 140 5.79 2.13 -3.73
CA SER A 140 5.90 2.84 -4.99
C SER A 140 4.99 4.10 -5.01
N PRO A 141 5.29 5.09 -5.86
CA PRO A 141 4.50 6.32 -5.94
C PRO A 141 3.05 6.07 -6.36
N TRP A 142 2.10 6.75 -5.71
CA TRP A 142 0.70 6.81 -6.14
C TRP A 142 0.53 7.85 -7.26
N ASN A 143 1.10 7.57 -8.43
CA ASN A 143 1.14 8.48 -9.59
C ASN A 143 0.07 8.20 -10.66
N TYR A 144 -0.68 7.10 -10.52
CA TYR A 144 -1.75 6.72 -11.42
C TYR A 144 -2.95 6.24 -10.61
N SER A 145 -4.16 6.59 -11.06
CA SER A 145 -5.39 6.05 -10.47
C SER A 145 -6.48 5.84 -11.50
N ASN A 146 -7.21 4.73 -11.35
CA ASN A 146 -8.32 4.39 -12.24
C ASN A 146 -9.60 4.07 -11.47
N TRP A 147 -9.93 4.89 -10.47
CA TRP A 147 -11.09 4.68 -9.60
C TRP A 147 -12.41 4.62 -10.37
N ALA A 148 -13.28 3.70 -9.95
CA ALA A 148 -14.69 3.73 -10.33
C ALA A 148 -15.40 4.92 -9.65
N ARG A 149 -16.47 5.41 -10.26
CA ARG A 149 -17.31 6.48 -9.68
C ARG A 149 -17.71 6.11 -8.24
N GLY A 150 -17.60 7.07 -7.32
CA GLY A 150 -17.90 6.88 -5.90
C GLY A 150 -16.83 6.12 -5.11
N ASN A 151 -15.62 5.92 -5.66
CA ASN A 151 -14.47 5.35 -4.97
C ASN A 151 -13.29 6.35 -4.97
N PRO A 152 -12.39 6.27 -3.98
CA PRO A 152 -12.43 5.37 -2.83
C PRO A 152 -13.54 5.74 -1.83
N ARG A 153 -14.00 4.77 -1.02
CA ARG A 153 -15.07 5.00 -0.03
C ARG A 153 -14.54 5.81 1.16
N CYS A 154 -15.27 6.84 1.60
CA CYS A 154 -14.82 7.79 2.63
C CYS A 154 -14.81 7.29 4.08
N ALA A 155 -15.42 6.14 4.36
CA ALA A 155 -15.77 5.78 5.74
C ALA A 155 -14.70 4.96 6.48
N ARG A 156 -13.87 4.16 5.80
CA ARG A 156 -13.07 3.08 6.43
C ARG A 156 -11.73 2.84 5.73
N LYS A 157 -10.80 2.19 6.43
CA LYS A 157 -9.63 1.57 5.78
C LYS A 157 -10.14 0.45 4.86
N THR A 158 -9.75 0.48 3.59
CA THR A 158 -10.16 -0.53 2.60
C THR A 158 -8.98 -0.96 1.75
N CYS A 159 -9.15 -2.07 1.05
CA CYS A 159 -8.18 -2.59 0.10
C CYS A 159 -8.68 -2.39 -1.33
N VAL A 160 -7.77 -2.34 -2.29
CA VAL A 160 -8.09 -1.95 -3.66
C VAL A 160 -8.19 -3.17 -4.57
N ALA A 161 -9.32 -3.30 -5.24
CA ALA A 161 -9.54 -4.34 -6.23
C ALA A 161 -9.74 -3.74 -7.63
N LEU A 162 -9.10 -4.34 -8.63
CA LEU A 162 -9.31 -4.05 -10.05
C LEU A 162 -10.52 -4.82 -10.57
N CYS A 163 -11.46 -4.14 -11.22
CA CYS A 163 -12.64 -4.76 -11.83
C CYS A 163 -12.29 -5.35 -13.20
N THR A 164 -12.56 -6.63 -13.43
CA THR A 164 -12.11 -7.36 -14.63
C THR A 164 -12.80 -6.91 -15.92
N ARG A 165 -14.08 -6.50 -15.84
CA ARG A 165 -14.84 -6.04 -17.02
C ARG A 165 -14.36 -4.70 -17.58
N GLY A 166 -14.10 -3.71 -16.72
CA GLY A 166 -13.82 -2.33 -17.12
C GLY A 166 -12.46 -1.76 -16.69
N GLY A 167 -11.69 -2.48 -15.88
CA GLY A 167 -10.36 -2.06 -15.40
C GLY A 167 -10.37 -0.98 -14.33
N LYS A 168 -11.56 -0.54 -13.89
CA LYS A 168 -11.73 0.46 -12.82
C LYS A 168 -11.46 -0.15 -11.46
N TRP A 169 -11.02 0.67 -10.50
CA TRP A 169 -10.68 0.23 -9.16
C TRP A 169 -11.83 0.51 -8.18
N ARG A 170 -12.00 -0.38 -7.20
CA ARG A 170 -12.99 -0.22 -6.12
C ARG A 170 -12.34 -0.44 -4.76
N SER A 171 -12.85 0.29 -3.77
CA SER A 171 -12.61 0.04 -2.36
C SER A 171 -13.42 -1.17 -1.92
N VAL A 172 -12.74 -2.22 -1.46
CA VAL A 172 -13.34 -3.48 -1.01
C VAL A 172 -12.87 -3.79 0.42
N ASN A 173 -13.71 -4.45 1.20
CA ASN A 173 -13.32 -4.95 2.53
C ASN A 173 -12.10 -5.89 2.38
N CYS A 174 -11.03 -5.62 3.11
CA CYS A 174 -9.78 -6.40 3.02
C CYS A 174 -9.95 -7.89 3.37
N ARG A 175 -11.01 -8.25 4.12
CA ARG A 175 -11.35 -9.66 4.44
C ARG A 175 -12.07 -10.39 3.29
N ALA A 176 -12.45 -9.69 2.21
CA ALA A 176 -13.05 -10.35 1.05
C ALA A 176 -12.04 -11.29 0.38
N ARG A 177 -12.50 -12.48 -0.02
CA ARG A 177 -11.66 -13.46 -0.71
C ARG A 177 -11.73 -13.22 -2.21
N LEU A 178 -10.65 -12.72 -2.81
CA LEU A 178 -10.56 -12.47 -4.25
C LEU A 178 -9.30 -13.12 -4.84
N PRO A 179 -9.30 -13.48 -6.13
CA PRO A 179 -8.06 -13.75 -6.85
C PRO A 179 -7.18 -12.50 -6.85
N PHE A 180 -5.88 -12.65 -7.09
CA PHE A 180 -4.93 -11.58 -6.86
C PHE A 180 -3.79 -11.57 -7.87
N ILE A 181 -3.14 -10.41 -7.99
CA ILE A 181 -2.01 -10.20 -8.90
C ILE A 181 -0.78 -9.84 -8.07
N CYS A 182 0.27 -10.65 -8.17
CA CYS A 182 1.58 -10.35 -7.62
C CYS A 182 2.47 -9.67 -8.68
N ALA A 183 3.41 -8.85 -8.24
CA ALA A 183 4.48 -8.25 -9.04
C ALA A 183 5.85 -8.54 -8.39
N TYR A 184 6.86 -8.80 -9.21
CA TYR A 184 8.23 -9.12 -8.81
C TYR A 184 9.25 -8.83 -9.92
#